data_AF-V4T8N2-F1
#
_entry.id   AF-V4T8N2-F1
#
_cell.length_a   1.000
_cell.length_b   1.000
_cell.length_c   1.000
_cell.angle_alpha   90.00
_cell.angle_beta   90.00
_cell.angle_gamma   90.00
#
_symmetry.space_group_name_H-M   'P 1'
#
loop_
_entity.id
_entity.type
_entity.pdbx_description
1 polymer ?
#
loop_
_entity_poly.entity_id
_entity_poly.type
_entity_poly.pdbx_seq_one_letter_code
_entity_poly.pdbx_strand_id
1 'polypeptide(L)'
;EVVVQFNADVADGMPWKFIPTQREVRVKPGESALAFYTAENRSSTPITGVSTYNVTPMKAAVYFNKIQCFCFEEQRLLPGEQIDMPIPEWMVSTT
;
A
#
# COMPACT_ATOMS: atom_id res chain seq x y z
N GLU A 1 7.49 -17.40 -11.48
CA GLU A 1 6.53 -16.90 -10.49
C GLU A 1 7.30 -16.00 -9.54
N VAL A 2 6.77 -14.81 -9.27
CA VAL A 2 7.36 -13.82 -8.37
C VAL A 2 6.43 -13.69 -7.18
N VAL A 3 6.97 -13.81 -5.98
CA VAL A 3 6.23 -13.59 -4.74
C VAL A 3 6.45 -12.15 -4.32
N VAL A 4 5.37 -11.38 -4.25
CA VAL A 4 5.38 -10.00 -3.77
C VAL A 4 4.81 -10.00 -2.37
N GLN A 5 5.60 -9.49 -1.41
CA GLN A 5 5.18 -9.34 -0.02
C GLN A 5 4.81 -7.90 0.25
N PHE A 6 3.65 -7.72 0.89
CA PHE A 6 3.11 -6.42 1.25
C PHE A 6 3.40 -6.15 2.71
N ASN A 7 4.18 -5.09 2.95
CA ASN A 7 4.41 -4.56 4.28
C ASN A 7 3.61 -3.27 4.46
N ALA A 8 3.25 -2.99 5.71
CA ALA A 8 2.52 -1.80 6.13
C ALA A 8 3.16 -1.30 7.42
N ASP A 9 3.64 -0.07 7.39
CA ASP A 9 4.22 0.60 8.55
C ASP A 9 3.50 1.94 8.75
N VAL A 10 3.33 2.33 10.01
CA VAL A 10 2.80 3.64 10.40
C VAL A 10 3.89 4.42 11.12
N ALA A 11 3.81 5.75 11.07
CA ALA A 11 4.75 6.59 11.81
C ALA A 11 4.62 6.35 13.32
N ASP A 12 5.74 6.44 14.04
CA ASP A 12 5.76 6.28 15.50
C ASP A 12 4.80 7.26 16.18
N GLY A 13 3.91 6.73 17.01
CA GLY A 13 2.90 7.51 17.71
C GLY A 13 1.65 7.86 16.88
N MET A 14 1.58 7.45 15.61
CA MET A 14 0.35 7.57 14.82
C MET A 14 -0.64 6.46 15.24
N PRO A 15 -1.81 6.80 15.82
CA PRO A 15 -2.79 5.83 16.29
C PRO A 15 -3.64 5.28 15.12
N TRP A 16 -2.99 4.98 14.00
CA TRP A 16 -3.58 4.34 12.85
C TRP A 16 -3.24 2.85 12.87
N LYS A 17 -4.22 2.04 12.51
CA LYS A 17 -3.95 0.65 12.15
C LYS A 17 -3.96 0.57 10.63
N PHE A 18 -2.79 0.35 10.06
CA PHE A 18 -2.61 0.17 8.63
C PHE A 18 -2.13 -1.25 8.37
N ILE A 19 -2.91 -2.04 7.63
CA ILE A 19 -2.62 -3.44 7.36
C ILE A 19 -2.89 -3.77 5.89
N PRO A 20 -2.07 -4.62 5.27
CA PRO A 20 -2.39 -5.15 3.95
C PRO A 20 -3.49 -6.21 4.11
N THR A 21 -4.46 -6.22 3.19
CA THR A 21 -5.49 -7.27 3.16
C THR A 21 -4.90 -8.62 2.73
N GLN A 22 -3.88 -8.60 1.86
CA GLN A 22 -3.11 -9.77 1.45
C GLN A 22 -1.63 -9.56 1.81
N ARG A 23 -1.04 -10.49 2.58
CA ARG A 23 0.38 -10.41 2.96
C ARG A 23 1.34 -10.79 1.82
N GLU A 24 0.91 -11.72 0.98
CA GLU A 24 1.66 -12.12 -0.20
C GLU A 24 0.73 -12.29 -1.40
N VAL A 25 1.24 -11.94 -2.58
CA VAL A 25 0.60 -12.25 -3.86
C VAL A 25 1.64 -12.88 -4.77
N ARG A 26 1.26 -13.97 -5.43
CA ARG A 26 2.07 -14.67 -6.42
C ARG A 26 1.63 -14.20 -7.80
N VAL A 27 2.52 -13.54 -8.53
CA VAL A 27 2.26 -13.06 -9.88
C VAL A 27 3.25 -13.67 -10.86
N LYS A 28 2.83 -13.84 -12.12
CA LYS A 28 3.76 -14.11 -13.20
C LYS A 28 4.24 -12.79 -13.79
N PRO A 29 5.50 -12.67 -14.21
CA PRO A 29 5.95 -11.52 -14.97
C PRO A 29 5.05 -11.28 -16.20
N GLY A 30 4.61 -10.05 -16.41
CA GLY A 30 3.62 -9.66 -17.43
C GLY A 30 2.15 -9.77 -17.00
N GLU A 31 1.86 -10.27 -15.80
CA GLU A 31 0.52 -10.32 -15.20
C GLU A 31 0.28 -9.08 -14.35
N SER A 32 -0.91 -8.49 -14.47
CA SER A 32 -1.35 -7.42 -13.57
C SER A 32 -2.00 -8.00 -12.32
N ALA A 33 -1.80 -7.32 -11.20
CA ALA A 33 -2.40 -7.69 -9.93
C ALA A 33 -2.94 -6.46 -9.20
N LEU A 34 -3.95 -6.71 -8.38
CA LEU A 34 -4.58 -5.74 -7.50
C LEU A 34 -4.34 -6.15 -6.06
N ALA A 35 -4.07 -5.17 -5.21
CA ALA A 35 -3.91 -5.36 -3.77
C ALA A 35 -4.65 -4.26 -3.03
N PHE A 36 -5.15 -4.58 -1.83
CA PHE A 36 -5.87 -3.62 -1.00
C PHE A 36 -5.19 -3.49 0.36
N TYR A 37 -5.24 -2.29 0.92
CA TYR A 37 -4.83 -2.02 2.29
C TYR A 37 -5.99 -1.45 3.07
N THR A 38 -6.09 -1.83 4.34
CA THR A 38 -7.08 -1.28 5.26
C THR A 38 -6.40 -0.30 6.20
N ALA A 39 -6.93 0.92 6.29
CA ALA A 39 -6.54 1.93 7.26
C ALA A 39 -7.70 2.23 8.22
N GLU A 40 -7.42 2.22 9.52
CA GLU A 40 -8.37 2.48 10.59
C GLU A 40 -7.78 3.52 11.55
N ASN A 41 -8.48 4.64 11.76
CA ASN A 41 -8.09 5.62 12.76
C ASN A 41 -8.63 5.22 14.14
N ARG A 42 -7.73 4.83 15.05
CA ARG A 42 -8.07 4.39 16.41
C ARG A 42 -8.06 5.49 17.45
N SER A 43 -7.85 6.73 17.05
CA SER A 43 -7.92 7.87 17.96
C SER A 43 -9.33 8.43 18.09
N SER A 44 -9.50 9.30 19.08
CA SER A 44 -10.71 10.09 19.30
C SER A 44 -10.73 11.40 18.50
N THR A 45 -9.73 11.66 17.65
CA THR A 45 -9.58 12.89 16.87
C THR A 45 -9.42 12.58 15.37
N PRO A 46 -9.89 13.47 14.48
CA PRO A 46 -9.59 13.31 13.06
C PRO A 46 -8.07 13.43 12.82
N ILE A 47 -7.52 12.52 12.04
CA ILE A 47 -6.10 12.51 11.68
C ILE A 47 -5.98 12.52 10.17
N THR A 48 -5.06 13.32 9.66
CA THR A 48 -4.67 13.31 8.25
C THR A 48 -3.33 12.59 8.13
N GLY A 49 -3.27 11.59 7.26
CA GLY A 49 -2.05 10.85 6.98
C GLY A 49 -1.75 10.84 5.48
N VAL A 50 -0.47 10.71 5.15
CA VAL A 50 0.00 10.53 3.77
C VAL A 50 0.66 9.16 3.70
N SER A 51 0.17 8.32 2.78
CA SER A 51 0.76 7.00 2.54
C SER A 51 1.91 7.11 1.55
N THR A 52 3.07 6.57 1.89
CA THR A 52 4.20 6.44 0.96
C THR A 52 4.45 4.97 0.67
N TYR A 53 4.70 4.60 -0.58
CA TYR A 53 5.11 3.26 -0.95
C TYR A 53 6.64 3.24 -1.16
N ASN A 54 7.25 2.10 -0.87
CA ASN A 54 8.59 1.77 -1.31
C ASN A 54 8.63 0.36 -1.90
N VAL A 55 9.63 0.06 -2.73
CA VAL A 55 9.85 -1.29 -3.28
C VAL A 55 11.25 -1.73 -2.90
N THR A 56 11.34 -2.87 -2.23
CA THR A 56 12.60 -3.46 -1.78
C THR A 56 12.68 -4.89 -2.30
N PRO A 57 13.83 -5.33 -2.85
CA PRO A 57 15.08 -4.58 -3.06
C PRO A 57 14.98 -3.60 -4.23
N MET A 58 15.74 -2.49 -4.21
CA MET A 58 15.72 -1.46 -5.28
C MET A 58 15.96 -2.02 -6.69
N LYS A 59 16.75 -3.09 -6.82
CA LYS A 59 16.95 -3.79 -8.10
C LYS A 59 15.66 -4.34 -8.71
N ALA A 60 14.66 -4.62 -7.89
CA ALA A 60 13.34 -5.07 -8.32
C ALA A 60 12.45 -3.89 -8.72
N ALA A 61 12.71 -2.69 -8.20
CA ALA A 61 11.87 -1.51 -8.41
C ALA A 61 11.76 -1.09 -9.89
N VAL A 62 12.76 -1.40 -10.72
CA VAL A 62 12.73 -1.14 -12.17
C VAL A 62 11.73 -2.03 -12.91
N TYR A 63 11.45 -3.22 -12.36
CA TYR A 63 10.46 -4.14 -12.93
C TYR A 63 9.04 -3.83 -12.47
N PHE A 64 8.86 -3.04 -11.41
CA PHE A 64 7.53 -2.61 -11.00
C PHE A 64 7.10 -1.39 -11.82
N ASN A 65 6.27 -1.63 -12.82
CA ASN A 65 5.63 -0.55 -13.56
C ASN A 65 4.56 0.09 -12.68
N LYS A 66 4.91 1.26 -12.15
CA LYS A 66 4.16 1.91 -11.09
C LYS A 66 3.13 2.85 -11.71
N ILE A 67 1.92 2.32 -11.90
CA ILE A 67 0.79 3.12 -12.38
C ILE A 67 0.34 3.99 -11.20
N GLN A 68 0.82 5.23 -11.21
CA GLN A 68 0.38 6.37 -10.42
C GLN A 68 0.54 6.29 -8.88
N CYS A 69 1.35 7.21 -8.37
CA CYS A 69 1.37 7.61 -6.97
C CYS A 69 -0.01 8.14 -6.54
N PHE A 70 -0.84 7.32 -5.91
CA PHE A 70 -1.74 7.80 -4.84
C PHE A 70 -0.96 8.30 -3.61
N CYS A 71 0.38 8.14 -3.62
CA CYS A 71 1.31 8.53 -2.56
C CYS A 71 1.34 10.00 -2.14
N PHE A 72 0.47 10.83 -2.67
CA PHE A 72 0.41 12.24 -2.31
C PHE A 72 -1.00 12.72 -1.98
N GLU A 73 -2.02 11.86 -1.98
CA GLU A 73 -3.34 12.26 -1.51
C GLU A 73 -3.42 12.08 0.01
N GLU A 74 -3.45 13.23 0.70
CA GLU A 74 -3.76 13.33 2.12
C GLU A 74 -5.10 12.63 2.41
N GLN A 75 -5.04 11.51 3.12
CA GLN A 75 -6.23 10.81 3.57
C GLN A 75 -6.58 11.30 4.96
N ARG A 76 -7.74 11.94 5.11
CA ARG A 76 -8.28 12.36 6.40
C ARG A 76 -9.26 11.30 6.90
N LEU A 77 -8.94 10.69 8.04
CA LEU A 77 -9.79 9.72 8.71
C LEU A 77 -10.38 10.32 9.99
N LEU A 78 -11.70 10.23 10.11
CA LEU A 78 -12.44 10.56 11.32
C LEU A 78 -12.18 9.55 12.44
N PRO A 79 -12.51 9.88 13.71
CA PRO A 79 -12.37 8.95 14.83
C PRO A 79 -13.11 7.64 14.60
N GLY A 80 -12.41 6.51 14.67
CA GLY A 80 -12.97 5.17 14.44
C GLY A 80 -13.30 4.85 12.98
N GLU A 81 -12.98 5.74 12.04
CA GLU A 81 -13.22 5.52 10.62
C GLU A 81 -12.24 4.48 10.06
N GLN A 82 -12.77 3.55 9.29
CA GLN A 82 -12.03 2.53 8.57
C GLN A 82 -12.32 2.66 7.08
N ILE A 83 -11.26 2.72 6.29
CA ILE A 83 -11.35 2.74 4.82
C ILE A 83 -10.47 1.65 4.23
N ASP A 84 -10.91 1.11 3.10
CA ASP A 84 -10.08 0.26 2.25
C ASP A 84 -9.49 1.10 1.12
N MET A 85 -8.17 1.17 1.10
CA MET A 85 -7.38 1.90 0.12
C MET A 85 -6.91 0.91 -0.95
N PRO A 86 -7.48 0.96 -2.17
CA PRO A 86 -6.98 0.15 -3.28
C PRO A 86 -5.60 0.65 -3.71
N ILE A 87 -4.67 -0.27 -3.92
CA ILE A 87 -3.45 0.06 -4.68
C ILE A 87 -3.81 0.01 -6.16
N PRO A 88 -3.35 1.00 -6.95
CA PRO A 88 -3.45 0.93 -8.40
C PRO A 88 -2.94 -0.40 -8.94
N GLU A 89 -3.53 -0.83 -10.05
CA GLU A 89 -3.09 -2.01 -10.75
C GLU A 89 -1.58 -1.94 -11.01
N TRP A 90 -0.85 -2.96 -10.52
CA TRP A 90 0.59 -3.06 -10.66
C TRP A 90 0.96 -4.30 -11.45
N MET A 91 2.08 -4.24 -12.15
CA MET A 91 2.59 -5.33 -12.97
C MET A 91 4.10 -5.46 -12.77
N VAL A 92 4.57 -6.71 -12.67
CA VAL A 92 6.01 -7.03 -12.71
C VAL A 92 6.41 -7.23 -14.17
N SER A 93 7.17 -6.28 -14.71
CA SER A 93 7.78 -6.34 -16.05
C SER A 93 8.74 -7.51 -16.16
N THR A 94 8.82 -8.10 -17.35
CA THR A 94 9.82 -9.11 -17.75
C THR A 94 11.14 -8.49 -18.24
N THR A 95 11.15 -7.19 -18.53
CA THR A 95 12.26 -6.46 -19.17
C THR A 95 12.91 -5.53 -18.17
#